data_AF-A0A816H3Z8-F1
#
_entry.id   AF-A0A816H3Z8-F1
#
_cell.length_a   1.000
_cell.length_b   1.000
_cell.length_c   1.000
_cell.angle_alpha   90.00
_cell.angle_beta   90.00
_cell.angle_gamma   90.00
#
_symmetry.space_group_name_H-M   'P 1'
#
loop_
_entity.id
_entity.type
_entity.pdbx_description
1 polymer ?
#
loop_
_entity_poly.entity_id
_entity_poly.type
_entity_poly.pdbx_seq_one_letter_code
_entity_poly.pdbx_strand_id
1 'polypeptide(L)'
;SIEYCIQFGCPLLTRQMKQWAINLINYILYEIIISNLSIMTWRGIYHYLDNYFYPDNVPMSAGISILIGYLLYFPLMYFQTYLEELNLKYDFWTFISINFPQFYRNIRHLLAFISCVFIWRGYWLIYDEYLYIFEDYYKTYLLFYIISFIYLSILQTASSINGPLSNMDDDNQFFPLYPHCYVSIVQRKFSQFKCFREKIQEENTKL
;
A
#
# COMPACT_ATOMS: atom_id res chain seq x y z
N SER A 1 -4.06 -10.59 1.16
CA SER A 1 -4.12 -10.04 2.54
C SER A 1 -5.49 -10.20 3.24
N ILE A 2 -6.35 -11.14 2.83
CA ILE A 2 -7.60 -11.49 3.57
C ILE A 2 -7.41 -12.76 4.43
N GLU A 3 -6.46 -13.62 4.09
CA GLU A 3 -6.19 -14.87 4.80
C GLU A 3 -5.70 -14.68 6.25
N TYR A 4 -5.03 -13.57 6.56
CA TYR A 4 -4.50 -13.32 7.91
C TYR A 4 -5.55 -12.85 8.92
N CYS A 5 -6.68 -12.29 8.48
CA CYS A 5 -7.80 -11.97 9.37
C CYS A 5 -8.56 -13.24 9.82
N ILE A 6 -8.42 -14.36 9.11
CA ILE A 6 -9.07 -15.63 9.44
C ILE A 6 -8.50 -16.24 10.73
N GLN A 7 -7.22 -15.97 11.05
CA GLN A 7 -6.55 -16.60 12.20
C GLN A 7 -6.86 -15.95 13.56
N PHE A 8 -7.42 -14.75 13.61
CA PHE A 8 -7.70 -14.04 14.87
C PHE A 8 -9.14 -14.19 15.38
N GLY A 9 -10.03 -14.83 14.61
CA GLY A 9 -11.37 -15.18 15.07
C GLY A 9 -11.36 -16.53 15.79
N CYS A 10 -11.91 -16.59 17.01
CA CYS A 10 -12.06 -17.78 17.83
C CYS A 10 -12.35 -19.05 16.98
N PRO A 11 -11.36 -19.91 16.72
CA PRO A 11 -11.47 -20.99 15.71
C PRO A 11 -12.50 -22.06 16.11
N LEU A 12 -12.98 -22.02 17.35
CA LEU A 12 -14.04 -22.89 17.85
C LEU A 12 -15.45 -22.44 17.40
N LEU A 13 -15.68 -21.14 17.18
CA LEU A 13 -17.00 -20.61 16.82
C LEU A 13 -17.27 -20.66 15.31
N THR A 14 -16.23 -20.50 14.49
CA THR A 14 -16.33 -20.45 13.02
C THR A 14 -16.37 -21.83 12.37
N ARG A 15 -15.88 -22.88 13.06
CA ARG A 15 -15.79 -24.24 12.52
C ARG A 15 -17.14 -24.88 12.17
N GLN A 16 -18.23 -24.41 12.78
CA GLN A 16 -19.60 -24.94 12.55
C GLN A 16 -20.45 -24.07 11.60
N MET A 17 -19.96 -22.90 11.18
CA MET A 17 -20.72 -21.98 10.34
C MET A 17 -20.52 -22.26 8.85
N LYS A 18 -21.55 -22.01 8.03
CA LYS A 18 -21.44 -22.08 6.57
C LYS A 18 -20.50 -20.98 6.06
N GLN A 19 -19.66 -21.30 5.07
CA GLN A 19 -18.64 -20.38 4.54
C GLN A 19 -19.19 -19.01 4.10
N TRP A 20 -20.38 -18.97 3.48
CA TRP A 20 -21.00 -17.72 3.05
C TRP A 20 -21.37 -16.80 4.22
N ALA A 21 -21.76 -17.38 5.37
CA ALA A 21 -22.12 -16.61 6.56
C ALA A 21 -20.89 -15.98 7.20
N ILE A 22 -19.77 -16.71 7.25
CA ILE A 22 -18.47 -16.18 7.70
C ILE A 22 -18.03 -15.03 6.79
N ASN A 23 -18.11 -15.20 5.48
CA ASN A 23 -17.74 -14.15 4.52
C ASN A 23 -18.62 -12.91 4.67
N LEU A 24 -19.93 -13.08 4.87
CA LEU A 24 -20.86 -11.97 5.09
C LEU A 24 -20.56 -11.23 6.39
N ILE A 25 -20.31 -11.95 7.49
CA ILE A 25 -19.94 -11.34 8.78
C ILE A 25 -18.64 -10.55 8.64
N ASN A 26 -17.63 -11.13 7.98
CA ASN A 26 -16.35 -10.45 7.74
C ASN A 26 -16.54 -9.18 6.91
N TYR A 27 -17.35 -9.24 5.87
CA TYR A 27 -17.66 -8.09 5.02
C TYR A 27 -18.34 -6.97 5.83
N ILE A 28 -19.38 -7.30 6.59
CA ILE A 28 -20.11 -6.33 7.42
C ILE A 28 -19.18 -5.73 8.49
N LEU A 29 -18.38 -6.56 9.17
CA LEU A 29 -17.43 -6.10 10.17
C LEU A 29 -16.41 -5.14 9.55
N TYR A 30 -15.88 -5.49 8.38
CA TYR A 30 -14.90 -4.68 7.69
C TYR A 30 -15.50 -3.33 7.24
N GLU A 31 -16.63 -3.35 6.54
CA GLU A 31 -17.25 -2.16 5.96
C GLU A 31 -17.86 -1.21 7.00
N ILE A 32 -18.37 -1.73 8.12
CA ILE A 32 -19.02 -0.89 9.13
C ILE A 32 -18.02 -0.40 10.16
N ILE A 33 -17.11 -1.27 10.61
CA ILE A 33 -16.25 -0.96 11.77
C ILE A 33 -14.84 -0.64 11.31
N ILE A 34 -14.18 -1.57 10.61
CA ILE A 34 -12.74 -1.47 10.34
C ILE A 34 -12.43 -0.31 9.39
N SER A 35 -13.18 -0.17 8.29
CA SER A 35 -13.00 0.88 7.30
C SER A 35 -13.26 2.27 7.91
N ASN A 36 -14.34 2.44 8.67
CA ASN A 36 -14.67 3.72 9.31
C ASN A 36 -13.62 4.12 10.35
N LEU A 37 -13.16 3.18 11.19
CA LEU A 37 -12.06 3.45 12.13
C LEU A 37 -10.78 3.85 11.39
N SER A 38 -10.47 3.20 10.27
CA SER A 38 -9.33 3.56 9.42
C SER A 38 -9.47 5.00 8.89
N ILE A 39 -10.63 5.36 8.33
CA ILE A 39 -10.92 6.71 7.83
C ILE A 39 -10.79 7.74 8.95
N MET A 40 -11.36 7.47 10.13
CA MET A 40 -11.25 8.37 11.29
C MET A 40 -9.79 8.60 11.70
N THR A 41 -8.97 7.56 11.69
CA THR A 41 -7.54 7.65 12.04
C THR A 41 -6.78 8.48 11.01
N TRP A 42 -6.96 8.19 9.72
CA TRP A 42 -6.38 8.96 8.61
C TRP A 42 -6.79 10.42 8.69
N ARG A 43 -8.10 10.70 8.72
CA ARG A 43 -8.64 12.06 8.73
C ARG A 43 -8.26 12.84 9.98
N GLY A 44 -8.21 12.18 11.13
CA GLY A 44 -7.80 12.78 12.40
C GLY A 44 -6.37 13.30 12.36
N ILE A 45 -5.43 12.50 11.85
CA ILE A 45 -4.03 12.92 11.73
C ILE A 45 -3.87 14.01 10.66
N TYR A 46 -4.57 13.90 9.53
CA TYR A 46 -4.56 14.96 8.52
C TYR A 46 -4.97 16.31 9.11
N HIS A 47 -6.12 16.35 9.79
CA HIS A 47 -6.61 17.60 10.38
C HIS A 47 -5.67 18.14 11.46
N TYR A 48 -5.05 17.27 12.25
CA TYR A 48 -4.01 17.68 13.19
C TYR A 48 -2.82 18.31 12.47
N LEU A 49 -2.29 17.67 11.42
CA LEU A 49 -1.15 18.19 10.67
C LEU A 49 -1.51 19.50 9.94
N ASP A 50 -2.71 19.64 9.39
CA ASP A 50 -3.11 20.86 8.69
C ASP A 50 -3.18 22.08 9.62
N ASN A 51 -3.59 21.86 10.88
CA ASN A 51 -3.70 22.95 11.85
C ASN A 51 -2.34 23.32 12.49
N TYR A 52 -1.40 22.38 12.62
CA TYR A 52 -0.17 22.58 13.39
C TYR A 52 1.13 22.51 12.58
N PHE A 53 1.12 21.90 11.40
CA PHE A 53 2.32 21.62 10.62
C PHE A 53 2.48 22.60 9.46
N TYR A 54 3.18 23.71 9.73
CA TYR A 54 3.40 24.82 8.78
C TYR A 54 2.08 25.34 8.16
N PRO A 55 1.12 25.80 8.99
CA PRO A 55 -0.20 26.24 8.48
C PRO A 55 -0.11 27.45 7.54
N ASP A 56 0.86 28.34 7.74
CA ASP A 56 1.00 29.57 6.96
C ASP A 56 1.78 29.40 5.65
N ASN A 57 2.43 28.24 5.45
CA ASN A 57 3.30 28.00 4.29
C ASN A 57 3.04 26.61 3.71
N VAL A 58 2.03 26.54 2.85
CA VAL A 58 1.59 25.29 2.21
C VAL A 58 2.70 24.62 1.40
N PRO A 59 3.49 25.33 0.55
CA PRO A 59 4.58 24.69 -0.19
C PRO A 59 5.64 24.05 0.71
N MET A 60 6.01 24.72 1.81
CA MET A 60 6.96 24.20 2.79
C MET A 60 6.37 23.01 3.55
N SER A 61 5.09 23.08 3.95
CA SER A 61 4.36 21.98 4.59
C SER A 61 4.33 20.74 3.69
N ALA A 62 4.06 20.91 2.40
CA ALA A 62 4.01 19.84 1.42
C ALA A 62 5.39 19.18 1.22
N GLY A 63 6.43 20.00 0.99
CA GLY A 63 7.79 19.51 0.75
C GLY A 63 8.37 18.75 1.96
N ILE A 64 8.19 19.28 3.17
CA ILE A 64 8.66 18.61 4.39
C ILE A 64 7.84 17.35 4.66
N SER A 65 6.53 17.35 4.38
CA SER A 65 5.71 16.14 4.53
C SER A 65 6.21 15.01 3.64
N ILE A 66 6.49 15.29 2.36
CA ILE A 66 7.07 14.32 1.43
C ILE A 66 8.43 13.83 1.93
N LEU A 67 9.29 14.75 2.39
CA LEU A 67 10.63 14.41 2.89
C LEU A 67 10.55 13.47 4.09
N ILE A 68 9.77 13.80 5.12
CA ILE A 68 9.58 12.96 6.32
C ILE A 68 8.97 11.62 5.92
N GLY A 69 7.96 11.65 5.06
CA GLY A 69 7.27 10.48 4.57
C GLY A 69 8.23 9.47 3.93
N TYR A 70 9.05 9.92 2.98
CA TYR A 70 10.05 9.08 2.32
C TYR A 70 11.22 8.68 3.22
N LEU A 71 11.70 9.58 4.09
CA LEU A 71 12.75 9.26 5.07
C LEU A 71 12.33 8.16 6.04
N LEU A 72 11.04 8.03 6.34
CA LEU A 72 10.51 6.91 7.12
C LEU A 72 10.23 5.68 6.23
N TYR A 73 9.71 5.88 5.03
CA TYR A 73 9.34 4.78 4.11
C TYR A 73 10.55 3.95 3.69
N PHE A 74 11.61 4.60 3.19
CA PHE A 74 12.76 3.90 2.61
C PHE A 74 13.44 2.97 3.62
N PRO A 75 13.77 3.39 4.85
CA PRO A 75 14.34 2.49 5.84
C PRO A 75 13.41 1.33 6.22
N LEU A 76 12.11 1.62 6.40
CA LEU A 76 11.12 0.60 6.75
C LEU A 76 10.89 -0.42 5.63
N MET A 77 11.16 -0.04 4.38
CA MET A 77 10.97 -0.91 3.22
C MET A 77 12.23 -1.70 2.86
N TYR A 78 13.37 -1.02 2.77
CA TYR A 78 14.60 -1.63 2.26
C TYR A 78 15.43 -2.31 3.35
N PHE A 79 15.27 -1.91 4.62
CA PHE A 79 15.98 -2.52 5.74
C PHE A 79 15.10 -3.49 6.53
N GLN A 80 14.01 -4.02 5.97
CA GLN A 80 13.14 -4.99 6.64
C GLN A 80 13.92 -6.19 7.18
N THR A 81 14.67 -6.85 6.30
CA THR A 81 15.49 -8.03 6.64
C THR A 81 16.56 -7.67 7.67
N TYR A 82 17.23 -6.53 7.49
CA TYR A 82 18.24 -6.05 8.43
C TYR A 82 17.66 -5.72 9.81
N LEU A 83 16.47 -5.13 9.88
CA LEU A 83 15.78 -4.84 11.14
C LEU A 83 15.37 -6.14 11.86
N GLU A 84 15.04 -7.20 11.12
CA GLU A 84 14.75 -8.52 11.69
C GLU A 84 16.03 -9.21 12.19
N GLU A 85 17.14 -9.14 11.46
CA GLU A 85 18.44 -9.61 11.92
C GLU A 85 18.92 -8.86 13.17
N LEU A 86 18.75 -7.54 13.21
CA LEU A 86 19.06 -6.74 14.40
C LEU A 86 18.17 -7.10 15.58
N ASN A 87 16.88 -7.36 15.35
CA ASN A 87 15.97 -7.79 16.40
C ASN A 87 16.49 -9.08 17.06
N LEU A 88 16.92 -10.06 16.26
CA LEU A 88 17.52 -11.32 16.74
C LEU A 88 18.88 -11.13 17.43
N LYS A 89 19.60 -10.05 17.12
CA LYS A 89 20.91 -9.75 17.72
C LYS A 89 20.82 -9.11 19.11
N TYR A 90 19.74 -8.40 19.41
CA TYR A 90 19.58 -7.67 20.67
C TYR A 90 18.55 -8.32 21.58
N ASP A 91 19.00 -8.77 22.76
CA ASP A 91 18.20 -9.52 23.74
C ASP A 91 16.89 -8.82 24.13
N PHE A 92 16.90 -7.49 24.25
CA PHE A 92 15.71 -6.71 24.60
C PHE A 92 14.62 -6.77 23.51
N TRP A 93 15.00 -6.58 22.25
CA TRP A 93 14.05 -6.62 21.13
C TRP A 93 13.59 -8.05 20.85
N THR A 94 14.49 -9.02 20.99
CA THR A 94 14.15 -10.45 20.95
C THR A 94 13.14 -10.80 22.05
N PHE A 95 13.36 -10.35 23.29
CA PHE A 95 12.41 -10.54 24.39
C PHE A 95 11.03 -9.96 24.08
N ILE A 96 10.96 -8.72 23.57
CA ILE A 96 9.68 -8.09 23.22
C ILE A 96 9.00 -8.83 22.08
N SER A 97 9.73 -9.21 21.03
CA SER A 97 9.14 -9.87 19.86
C SER A 97 8.63 -11.28 20.17
N ILE A 98 9.27 -12.01 21.07
CA ILE A 98 8.83 -13.34 21.51
C ILE A 98 7.64 -13.24 22.47
N ASN A 99 7.69 -12.35 23.46
CA ASN A 99 6.64 -12.25 24.47
C ASN A 99 5.40 -11.47 23.97
N PHE A 100 5.59 -10.52 23.05
CA PHE A 100 4.54 -9.65 22.52
C PHE A 100 4.63 -9.49 20.99
N PRO A 101 4.52 -10.59 20.21
CA PRO A 101 4.70 -10.56 18.75
C PRO A 101 3.70 -9.64 18.04
N GLN A 102 2.45 -9.59 18.53
CA GLN A 102 1.43 -8.73 17.96
C GLN A 102 1.71 -7.25 18.19
N PHE A 103 2.24 -6.90 19.37
CA PHE A 103 2.56 -5.51 19.71
C PHE A 103 3.71 -4.99 18.84
N TYR A 104 4.78 -5.78 18.71
CA TYR A 104 5.90 -5.46 17.82
C TYR A 104 5.44 -5.26 16.36
N ARG A 105 4.56 -6.15 15.87
CA ARG A 105 3.96 -6.01 14.53
C ARG A 105 3.11 -4.73 14.40
N ASN A 106 2.30 -4.42 15.40
CA ASN A 106 1.46 -3.21 15.39
C ASN A 106 2.29 -1.93 15.36
N ILE A 107 3.44 -1.86 16.06
CA ILE A 107 4.35 -0.71 16.00
C ILE A 107 4.90 -0.52 14.57
N ARG A 108 5.33 -1.60 13.92
CA ARG A 108 5.81 -1.52 12.53
C ARG A 108 4.73 -1.01 11.58
N HIS A 109 3.49 -1.50 11.73
CA HIS A 109 2.36 -1.00 10.95
C HIS A 109 2.03 0.46 11.25
N LEU A 110 2.14 0.91 12.51
CA LEU A 110 1.92 2.31 12.88
C LEU A 110 2.95 3.23 12.23
N LEU A 111 4.23 2.85 12.23
CA LEU A 111 5.30 3.62 11.58
C LEU A 111 5.09 3.70 10.06
N ALA A 112 4.75 2.58 9.42
CA ALA A 112 4.41 2.54 8.00
C ALA A 112 3.19 3.42 7.69
N PHE A 113 2.18 3.40 8.56
CA PHE A 113 0.99 4.24 8.44
C PHE A 113 1.32 5.74 8.55
N ILE A 114 2.13 6.14 9.54
CA ILE A 114 2.58 7.55 9.69
C ILE A 114 3.33 8.01 8.43
N SER A 115 4.28 7.19 7.95
CA SER A 115 4.99 7.46 6.70
C SER A 115 4.02 7.65 5.53
N CYS A 116 3.04 6.75 5.39
CA CYS A 116 2.01 6.82 4.36
C CYS A 116 1.20 8.13 4.44
N VAL A 117 0.78 8.52 5.65
CA VAL A 117 0.05 9.79 5.88
C VAL A 117 0.85 10.99 5.39
N PHE A 118 2.13 11.08 5.76
CA PHE A 118 3.00 12.18 5.36
C PHE A 118 3.23 12.25 3.84
N ILE A 119 3.47 11.11 3.19
CA ILE A 119 3.64 11.04 1.73
C ILE A 119 2.38 11.52 1.02
N TRP A 120 1.23 10.90 1.34
CA TRP A 120 -0.02 11.24 0.67
C TRP A 120 -0.43 12.67 0.95
N ARG A 121 -0.31 13.16 2.18
CA ARG A 121 -0.66 14.54 2.53
C ARG A 121 0.17 15.51 1.69
N GLY A 122 1.47 15.28 1.60
CA GLY A 122 2.34 16.13 0.80
C GLY A 122 1.97 16.13 -0.69
N TYR A 123 1.60 14.98 -1.27
CA TYR A 123 1.09 14.93 -2.64
C TYR A 123 -0.26 15.64 -2.81
N TRP A 124 -1.21 15.47 -1.89
CA TRP A 124 -2.49 16.18 -1.92
C TRP A 124 -2.29 17.69 -1.90
N LEU A 125 -1.42 18.21 -1.03
CA LEU A 125 -1.11 19.64 -0.97
C LEU A 125 -0.46 20.15 -2.26
N ILE A 126 0.43 19.37 -2.89
CA ILE A 126 1.00 19.74 -4.19
C ILE A 126 -0.08 19.76 -5.26
N TYR A 127 -0.97 18.78 -5.27
CA TYR A 127 -2.05 18.72 -6.24
C TYR A 127 -3.00 19.90 -6.08
N ASP A 128 -3.40 20.19 -4.85
CA ASP A 128 -4.28 21.29 -4.57
C ASP A 128 -3.63 22.64 -4.89
N GLU A 129 -2.34 22.86 -4.65
CA GLU A 129 -1.70 24.15 -4.99
C GLU A 129 -1.38 24.32 -6.47
N TYR A 130 -0.91 23.27 -7.16
CA TYR A 130 -0.29 23.39 -8.47
C TYR A 130 -1.11 22.83 -9.65
N LEU A 131 -2.15 22.02 -9.42
CA LEU A 131 -2.90 21.42 -10.52
C LEU A 131 -4.04 22.27 -11.07
N TYR A 132 -4.31 23.46 -10.53
CA TYR A 132 -5.36 24.35 -11.07
C TYR A 132 -5.05 24.88 -12.48
N ILE A 133 -5.39 24.09 -13.51
CA ILE A 133 -5.21 24.43 -14.93
C ILE A 133 -6.42 25.22 -15.46
N PHE A 134 -7.63 24.87 -15.01
CA PHE A 134 -8.87 25.57 -15.38
C PHE A 134 -9.41 26.36 -14.19
N GLU A 135 -10.11 27.46 -14.47
CA GLU A 135 -10.86 28.23 -13.45
C GLU A 135 -11.89 27.35 -12.71
N ASP A 136 -12.44 26.37 -13.43
CA ASP A 136 -13.35 25.36 -12.90
C ASP A 136 -12.60 24.14 -12.35
N TYR A 137 -12.53 24.01 -11.02
CA TYR A 137 -11.85 22.90 -10.34
C TYR A 137 -12.31 21.51 -10.84
N TYR A 138 -13.61 21.31 -11.06
CA TYR A 138 -14.18 20.01 -11.45
C TYR A 138 -13.68 19.53 -12.83
N LYS A 139 -13.39 20.46 -13.76
CA LYS A 139 -12.87 20.11 -15.09
C LYS A 139 -11.44 19.60 -15.01
N THR A 140 -10.63 20.26 -14.19
CA THR A 140 -9.24 19.87 -13.90
C THR A 140 -9.19 18.45 -13.34
N TYR A 141 -9.94 18.16 -12.27
CA TYR A 141 -9.92 16.83 -11.64
C TYR A 141 -10.46 15.73 -12.56
N LEU A 142 -11.51 16.01 -13.35
CA LEU A 142 -12.04 15.05 -14.33
C LEU A 142 -11.01 14.72 -15.42
N LEU A 143 -10.27 15.72 -15.90
CA LEU A 143 -9.21 15.53 -16.89
C LEU A 143 -8.10 14.61 -16.33
N PHE A 144 -7.59 14.90 -15.13
CA PHE A 144 -6.58 14.08 -14.49
C PHE A 144 -7.06 12.66 -14.19
N TYR A 145 -8.34 12.48 -13.82
CA TYR A 145 -8.94 11.17 -13.65
C TYR A 145 -8.90 10.36 -14.96
N ILE A 146 -9.35 10.94 -16.07
CA ILE A 146 -9.38 10.26 -17.38
C ILE A 146 -7.96 9.92 -17.83
N ILE A 147 -7.03 10.88 -17.75
CA ILE A 147 -5.62 10.67 -18.15
C ILE A 147 -4.98 9.57 -17.30
N SER A 148 -5.16 9.62 -15.98
CA SER A 148 -4.59 8.63 -15.06
C SER A 148 -5.15 7.23 -15.32
N PHE A 149 -6.45 7.12 -15.56
CA PHE A 149 -7.08 5.83 -15.89
C PHE A 149 -6.56 5.25 -17.21
N ILE A 150 -6.46 6.07 -18.27
CA ILE A 150 -5.92 5.64 -19.57
C ILE A 150 -4.46 5.18 -19.39
N TYR A 151 -3.65 5.97 -18.70
CA TYR A 151 -2.24 5.64 -18.47
C TYR A 151 -2.06 4.34 -17.66
N LEU A 152 -2.78 4.18 -16.55
CA LEU A 152 -2.76 2.94 -15.77
C LEU A 152 -3.32 1.74 -16.55
N SER A 153 -4.27 1.95 -17.45
CA SER A 153 -4.80 0.90 -18.33
C SER A 153 -3.75 0.44 -19.34
N ILE A 154 -2.99 1.37 -19.93
CA ILE A 154 -1.86 1.06 -20.82
C ILE A 154 -0.79 0.25 -20.07
N LEU A 155 -0.49 0.63 -18.82
CA LEU A 155 0.44 -0.11 -17.96
C LEU A 155 -0.12 -1.45 -17.44
N GLN A 156 -1.39 -1.75 -17.71
CA GLN A 156 -2.12 -2.90 -17.17
C GLN A 156 -2.14 -2.95 -15.63
N THR A 157 -2.11 -1.78 -14.99
CA THR A 157 -2.15 -1.61 -13.53
C THR A 157 -3.38 -0.86 -13.06
N ALA A 158 -4.41 -0.69 -13.89
CA ALA A 158 -5.65 0.02 -13.52
C ALA A 158 -6.35 -0.55 -12.27
N SER A 159 -6.11 -1.82 -11.90
CA SER A 159 -6.58 -2.40 -10.63
C SER A 159 -6.04 -1.68 -9.40
N SER A 160 -4.88 -1.01 -9.49
CA SER A 160 -4.28 -0.24 -8.39
C SER A 160 -5.10 1.00 -7.98
N ILE A 161 -6.10 1.39 -8.77
CA ILE A 161 -7.03 2.48 -8.41
C ILE A 161 -7.88 2.08 -7.20
N ASN A 162 -8.18 0.79 -7.03
CA ASN A 162 -8.96 0.28 -5.88
C ASN A 162 -8.19 0.35 -4.55
N GLY A 163 -6.93 0.79 -4.59
CA GLY A 163 -6.04 0.88 -3.46
C GLY A 163 -4.62 0.43 -3.83
N PRO A 164 -3.60 0.94 -3.13
CA PRO A 164 -2.24 0.47 -3.34
C PRO A 164 -2.19 -1.03 -3.05
N LEU A 165 -1.55 -1.79 -3.95
CA LEU A 165 -1.24 -3.22 -3.77
C LEU A 165 -2.43 -4.20 -3.82
N SER A 166 -3.47 -3.94 -4.62
CA SER A 166 -4.48 -4.99 -4.87
C SER A 166 -3.82 -6.19 -5.58
N ASN A 167 -3.45 -7.21 -4.79
CA ASN A 167 -2.86 -8.49 -5.21
C ASN A 167 -1.57 -8.38 -6.04
N MET A 168 -0.48 -7.99 -5.38
CA MET A 168 0.84 -7.97 -6.00
C MET A 168 1.71 -9.10 -5.42
N ASP A 169 2.03 -10.09 -6.27
CA ASP A 169 2.90 -11.20 -5.90
C ASP A 169 4.37 -10.75 -6.02
N ASP A 170 5.13 -10.89 -4.92
CA ASP A 170 6.58 -10.65 -4.89
C ASP A 170 7.32 -11.99 -5.00
N ASP A 171 7.38 -12.52 -6.22
CA ASP A 171 8.04 -13.80 -6.53
C ASP A 171 9.52 -13.82 -6.14
N ASN A 172 10.16 -12.66 -6.14
CA ASN A 172 11.58 -12.52 -5.84
C ASN A 172 11.85 -12.31 -4.34
N GLN A 173 10.81 -12.20 -3.51
CA GLN A 173 10.87 -11.93 -2.07
C GLN A 173 11.76 -10.72 -1.71
N PHE A 174 11.81 -9.71 -2.58
CA PHE A 174 12.57 -8.49 -2.30
C PHE A 174 11.95 -7.70 -1.13
N PHE A 175 10.64 -7.84 -0.93
CA PHE A 175 9.87 -7.18 0.10
C PHE A 175 8.92 -8.19 0.77
N PRO A 176 9.46 -9.10 1.59
CA PRO A 176 8.71 -10.22 2.15
C PRO A 176 7.55 -9.79 3.09
N LEU A 177 7.55 -8.55 3.57
CA LEU A 177 6.51 -8.01 4.45
C LEU A 177 5.53 -7.07 3.74
N TYR A 178 5.96 -6.37 2.69
CA TYR A 178 5.14 -5.40 1.93
C TYR A 178 5.50 -5.45 0.43
N PRO A 179 4.79 -6.19 -0.43
CA PRO A 179 5.28 -6.52 -1.77
C PRO A 179 5.19 -5.34 -2.78
N HIS A 180 6.27 -4.67 -3.16
CA HIS A 180 6.24 -3.57 -4.15
C HIS A 180 7.06 -3.86 -5.42
N CYS A 181 6.44 -4.44 -6.46
CA CYS A 181 7.17 -4.99 -7.61
C CYS A 181 6.55 -4.66 -9.00
N TYR A 182 6.23 -3.40 -9.30
CA TYR A 182 5.57 -3.02 -10.58
C TYR A 182 6.43 -3.32 -11.81
N VAL A 183 7.72 -2.99 -11.74
CA VAL A 183 8.64 -3.12 -12.89
C VAL A 183 8.98 -4.57 -13.19
N SER A 184 9.17 -5.40 -12.16
CA SER A 184 9.48 -6.83 -12.33
C SER A 184 8.31 -7.59 -12.94
N ILE A 185 7.06 -7.23 -12.63
CA ILE A 185 5.87 -7.83 -13.28
C ILE A 185 5.83 -7.50 -14.78
N VAL A 186 6.06 -6.23 -15.15
CA VAL A 186 6.06 -5.80 -16.55
C VAL A 186 7.19 -6.49 -17.31
N GLN A 187 8.41 -6.49 -16.75
CA GLN A 187 9.56 -7.18 -17.33
C GLN A 187 9.29 -8.68 -17.50
N ARG A 188 8.66 -9.33 -16.53
CA ARG A 188 8.27 -10.75 -16.60
C ARG A 188 7.28 -11.00 -17.73
N LYS A 189 6.20 -10.21 -17.83
CA LYS A 189 5.22 -10.32 -18.92
C LYS A 189 5.88 -10.13 -20.28
N PHE A 190 6.81 -9.19 -20.39
CA PHE A 190 7.55 -8.94 -21.63
C PHE A 190 8.46 -10.12 -22.02
N SER A 191 9.19 -10.69 -21.04
CA SER A 191 10.03 -11.87 -21.24
C SER A 191 9.21 -13.11 -21.62
N GLN A 192 8.06 -13.32 -20.97
CA GLN A 192 7.13 -14.41 -21.30
C GLN A 192 6.57 -14.26 -22.73
N PHE A 193 6.18 -13.04 -23.11
CA PHE A 193 5.71 -12.75 -24.46
C PHE A 193 6.78 -13.00 -25.52
N LYS A 194 8.02 -12.60 -25.25
CA LYS A 194 9.15 -12.84 -26.16
C LYS A 194 9.44 -14.34 -26.34
N CYS A 195 9.47 -15.10 -25.24
CA CYS A 195 9.67 -16.55 -25.28
C CYS A 195 8.53 -17.28 -26.01
N PHE A 196 7.28 -16.83 -25.83
CA PHE A 196 6.12 -17.36 -26.55
C PHE A 196 6.22 -17.11 -28.06
N ARG A 197 6.66 -15.91 -28.46
CA ARG A 197 6.86 -15.56 -29.87
C ARG A 197 7.97 -16.40 -30.52
N GLU A 198 9.08 -16.62 -29.80
CA GLU A 198 10.19 -17.47 -30.26
C GLU A 198 9.73 -18.92 -30.47
N LYS A 199 8.92 -19.48 -29.57
CA LYS A 199 8.33 -20.83 -29.74
C LYS A 199 7.42 -20.96 -30.96
N ILE A 200 6.55 -19.99 -31.21
CA ILE A 200 5.68 -19.98 -32.40
C ILE A 200 6.52 -19.92 -33.68
N GLN A 201 7.61 -19.17 -33.66
CA GLN A 201 8.49 -19.01 -34.81
C GLN A 201 9.27 -20.30 -35.11
N GLU A 202 9.72 -21.02 -34.08
CA GLU A 202 10.33 -22.35 -34.22
C GLU A 202 9.35 -23.41 -34.74
N GLU A 203 8.09 -23.41 -34.31
CA GLU A 203 7.08 -24.33 -34.82
C GLU A 203 6.74 -24.06 -36.30
N ASN A 204 6.64 -22.80 -36.71
CA ASN A 204 6.37 -22.43 -38.10
C ASN A 204 7.55 -22.68 -39.05
N THR A 205 8.78 -22.77 -38.54
CA THR A 205 9.97 -23.06 -39.37
C THR A 205 10.20 -24.58 -39.55
N LYS A 206 9.46 -25.41 -38.80
CA LYS A 206 9.51 -26.88 -38.88
C LYS A 206 8.39 -27.49 -39.75
N LEU A 207 7.49 -26.67 -40.28
CA LEU A 207 6.45 -26.99 -41.27
C LEU A 207 6.91 -26.61 -42.67
#